data_AF-A0A3M5L163-F1
#
_entry.id   AF-A0A3M5L163-F1
#
_cell.length_a   1.000
_cell.length_b   1.000
_cell.length_c   1.000
_cell.angle_alpha   90.00
_cell.angle_beta   90.00
_cell.angle_gamma   90.00
#
_symmetry.space_group_name_H-M   'P 1'
#
loop_
_entity.id
_entity.type
_entity.pdbx_description
1 polymer ?
#
loop_
_entity_poly.entity_id
_entity_poly.type
_entity_poly.pdbx_seq_one_letter_code
_entity_poly.pdbx_strand_id
1 'polypeptide(L)'
;MKFLPLEDVEVIELRPDVPRLAMEFMGLDDDPRLYIRIGDALDLLDSAEPADLIFVDLYTDVGPGVGHLAWNFLQSCQQRLNPGGWLIINQWATDDGKPLGAALLRGLYHRHYWELPVKEGNVILLVPADLEQTLDIDALNGRAEALAPHLGYSLASLIKAVRSAT
;
A
#
# COMPACT_ATOMS: atom_id res chain seq x y z
N MET A 1 6.22 13.77 -3.80
CA MET A 1 5.96 12.94 -5.01
C MET A 1 7.17 12.89 -5.97
N LYS A 2 8.39 12.70 -5.43
CA LYS A 2 9.64 12.96 -6.17
C LYS A 2 10.04 11.87 -7.17
N PHE A 3 9.66 10.62 -6.90
CA PHE A 3 10.16 9.44 -7.61
C PHE A 3 9.05 8.64 -8.30
N LEU A 4 7.79 9.01 -8.10
CA LEU A 4 6.64 8.41 -8.76
C LEU A 4 5.99 9.48 -9.66
N PRO A 5 5.70 9.16 -10.93
CA PRO A 5 5.03 10.08 -11.86
C PRO A 5 3.53 10.13 -11.56
N LEU A 6 3.17 10.64 -10.38
CA LEU A 6 1.79 10.77 -9.93
C LEU A 6 1.21 12.11 -10.41
N GLU A 7 0.02 12.06 -10.99
CA GLU A 7 -0.71 13.23 -11.49
C GLU A 7 -1.64 13.83 -10.43
N ASP A 8 -2.26 12.98 -9.62
CA ASP A 8 -3.19 13.33 -8.54
C ASP A 8 -3.00 12.38 -7.35
N VAL A 9 -3.09 12.90 -6.12
CA VAL A 9 -2.89 12.15 -4.87
C VAL A 9 -3.88 12.61 -3.82
N GLU A 10 -4.76 11.70 -3.43
CA GLU A 10 -5.62 11.85 -2.28
C GLU A 10 -5.05 11.08 -1.07
N VAL A 11 -5.02 11.73 0.09
CA VAL A 11 -4.69 11.11 1.38
C VAL A 11 -5.87 11.27 2.32
N ILE A 12 -6.36 10.15 2.86
CA ILE A 12 -7.33 10.15 3.95
C ILE A 12 -6.58 9.86 5.25
N GLU A 13 -6.51 10.84 6.14
CA GLU A 13 -5.84 10.72 7.44
C GLU A 13 -6.81 11.01 8.58
N LEU A 14 -6.82 10.14 9.58
CA LEU A 14 -7.73 10.24 10.71
C LEU A 14 -7.45 11.46 11.61
N ARG A 15 -6.17 11.76 11.83
CA ARG A 15 -5.73 12.73 12.83
C ARG A 15 -5.27 14.03 12.16
N PRO A 16 -5.96 15.17 12.35
CA PRO A 16 -5.60 16.44 11.71
C PRO A 16 -4.21 16.95 12.07
N ASP A 17 -3.68 16.57 13.23
CA ASP A 17 -2.33 16.98 13.65
C ASP A 17 -1.21 16.28 12.87
N VAL A 18 -1.44 15.10 12.31
CA VAL A 18 -0.42 14.36 11.55
C VAL A 18 0.04 15.13 10.30
N PRO A 19 -0.84 15.52 9.36
CA PRO A 19 -0.42 16.25 8.18
C PRO A 19 0.10 17.65 8.54
N ARG A 20 -0.50 18.30 9.54
CA ARG A 20 -0.04 19.61 10.04
C ARG A 20 1.42 19.54 10.51
N LEU A 21 1.74 18.58 11.39
CA LEU A 21 3.11 18.40 11.89
C LEU A 21 4.06 17.91 10.79
N ALA A 22 3.59 17.10 9.84
CA ALA A 22 4.40 16.66 8.70
C ALA A 22 4.83 17.84 7.81
N MET A 23 3.92 18.80 7.57
CA MET A 23 4.21 20.04 6.84
C MET A 23 5.14 20.96 7.64
N GLU A 24 4.85 21.16 8.94
CA GLU A 24 5.62 22.08 9.79
C GLU A 24 7.04 21.58 10.07
N PHE A 25 7.23 20.26 10.25
CA PHE A 25 8.47 19.72 10.84
C PHE A 25 9.12 18.57 10.07
N MET A 26 8.41 17.89 9.14
CA MET A 26 8.93 16.69 8.48
C MET A 26 9.15 16.85 6.97
N GLY A 27 8.98 18.07 6.44
CA GLY A 27 9.26 18.37 5.03
C GLY A 27 8.23 17.80 4.06
N LEU A 28 6.98 17.65 4.50
CA LEU A 28 5.87 17.43 3.57
C LEU A 28 5.63 18.73 2.80
N ASP A 29 6.02 18.74 1.52
CA ASP A 29 5.85 19.88 0.63
C ASP A 29 4.35 20.17 0.38
N ASP A 30 4.03 21.45 0.20
CA ASP A 30 2.74 21.92 -0.31
C ASP A 30 2.69 21.68 -1.84
N ASP A 31 2.43 20.43 -2.24
CA ASP A 31 2.33 20.00 -3.63
C ASP A 31 0.89 20.19 -4.14
N PRO A 32 0.64 20.92 -5.24
CA PRO A 32 -0.72 21.15 -5.74
C PRO A 32 -1.46 19.88 -6.19
N ARG A 33 -0.74 18.77 -6.33
CA ARG A 33 -1.33 17.45 -6.64
C ARG A 33 -1.73 16.66 -5.40
N LEU A 34 -1.41 17.16 -4.19
CA LEU A 34 -1.71 16.49 -2.94
C LEU A 34 -2.96 17.10 -2.30
N TYR A 35 -3.99 16.29 -2.16
CA TYR A 35 -5.21 16.63 -1.45
C TYR A 35 -5.35 15.76 -0.19
N ILE A 36 -5.48 16.40 0.98
CA ILE A 36 -5.59 15.70 2.26
C ILE A 36 -7.00 15.90 2.83
N ARG A 37 -7.68 14.79 3.09
CA ARG A 37 -8.97 14.76 3.78
C ARG A 37 -8.78 14.23 5.19
N ILE A 38 -9.30 14.97 6.16
CA ILE A 38 -9.30 14.53 7.55
C ILE A 38 -10.57 13.73 7.82
N GLY A 39 -10.43 12.48 8.23
CA GLY A 39 -11.53 11.63 8.65
C GLY A 39 -11.20 10.14 8.62
N ASP A 40 -12.17 9.31 9.01
CA ASP A 40 -12.02 7.86 8.99
C ASP A 40 -12.08 7.34 7.55
N ALA A 41 -11.08 6.56 7.15
CA ALA A 41 -11.04 5.92 5.84
C ALA A 41 -12.24 4.98 5.62
N LEU A 42 -12.76 4.34 6.68
CA LEU A 42 -13.96 3.51 6.61
C LEU A 42 -15.20 4.30 6.18
N ASP A 43 -15.30 5.57 6.59
CA ASP A 43 -16.43 6.44 6.26
C ASP A 43 -16.24 7.18 4.93
N LEU A 44 -14.99 7.51 4.59
CA LEU A 44 -14.68 8.37 3.45
C LEU A 44 -14.39 7.60 2.14
N LEU A 45 -14.05 6.31 2.21
CA LEU A 45 -13.69 5.50 1.03
C LEU A 45 -14.78 5.50 -0.06
N ASP A 46 -16.06 5.44 0.32
CA ASP A 46 -17.15 5.41 -0.67
C ASP A 46 -17.24 6.66 -1.54
N SER A 47 -16.73 7.78 -1.01
CA SER A 47 -16.66 9.07 -1.70
C SER A 47 -15.29 9.36 -2.32
N ALA A 48 -14.31 8.47 -2.16
CA ALA A 48 -13.02 8.59 -2.81
C ALA A 48 -13.13 8.23 -4.30
N GLU A 49 -12.35 8.91 -5.13
CA GLU A 49 -12.28 8.63 -6.56
C GLU A 49 -11.56 7.28 -6.81
N PRO A 50 -11.87 6.59 -7.91
CA PRO A 50 -11.08 5.44 -8.33
C PRO A 50 -9.61 5.82 -8.58
N ALA A 51 -8.69 4.92 -8.26
CA ALA A 51 -7.25 5.19 -8.33
C ALA A 51 -6.46 4.06 -9.00
N ASP A 52 -5.34 4.41 -9.63
CA ASP A 52 -4.41 3.41 -10.18
C ASP A 52 -3.62 2.69 -9.08
N LEU A 53 -3.36 3.40 -7.97
CA LEU A 53 -2.64 2.88 -6.82
C LEU A 53 -3.40 3.28 -5.55
N ILE A 54 -3.71 2.30 -4.71
CA ILE A 54 -4.24 2.54 -3.36
C ILE A 54 -3.22 2.00 -2.35
N PHE A 55 -2.78 2.86 -1.43
CA PHE A 55 -1.89 2.48 -0.33
C PHE A 55 -2.70 2.43 0.97
N VAL A 56 -2.63 1.32 1.69
CA VAL A 56 -3.27 1.14 3.00
C VAL A 56 -2.18 0.98 4.05
N ASP A 57 -2.10 1.98 4.95
CA ASP A 57 -1.13 2.05 6.05
C ASP A 57 -1.84 2.52 7.33
N LEU A 58 -2.83 1.76 7.79
CA LEU A 58 -3.79 2.16 8.82
C LEU A 58 -3.44 1.61 10.22
N TYR A 59 -2.34 2.05 10.80
CA TYR A 59 -1.96 1.65 12.16
C TYR A 59 -2.58 2.54 13.25
N THR A 60 -2.98 1.92 14.37
CA THR A 60 -3.28 2.63 15.62
C THR A 60 -2.17 2.41 16.65
N ASP A 61 -2.20 3.20 17.72
CA ASP A 61 -1.25 3.19 18.85
C ASP A 61 -1.28 1.91 19.70
N VAL A 62 -2.26 1.04 19.48
CA VAL A 62 -2.42 -0.26 20.17
C VAL A 62 -2.21 -1.46 19.26
N GLY A 63 -1.74 -1.25 18.02
CA GLY A 63 -1.53 -2.27 17.01
C GLY A 63 -2.50 -2.14 15.82
N PRO A 64 -2.73 -3.20 15.02
CA PRO A 64 -3.72 -3.16 13.96
C PRO A 64 -5.08 -2.87 14.59
N GLY A 65 -5.67 -1.71 14.28
CA GLY A 65 -6.98 -1.33 14.81
C GLY A 65 -8.05 -2.38 14.46
N VAL A 66 -9.22 -2.30 15.08
CA VAL A 66 -10.36 -3.21 14.78
C VAL A 66 -10.71 -3.22 13.26
N GLY A 67 -10.31 -2.17 12.52
CA GLY A 67 -10.38 -2.06 11.06
C GLY A 67 -9.36 -2.87 10.23
N HIS A 68 -8.27 -3.39 10.80
CA HIS A 68 -7.32 -4.26 10.07
C HIS A 68 -7.91 -5.64 9.73
N LEU A 69 -9.07 -5.97 10.32
CA LEU A 69 -9.91 -7.12 9.99
C LEU A 69 -11.23 -6.68 9.32
N ALA A 70 -11.35 -5.43 8.88
CA ALA A 70 -12.51 -4.97 8.11
C ALA A 70 -12.39 -5.47 6.67
N TRP A 71 -12.69 -6.74 6.47
CA TRP A 71 -12.61 -7.43 5.17
C TRP A 71 -13.35 -6.67 4.07
N ASN A 72 -14.51 -6.12 4.42
CA ASN A 72 -15.31 -5.32 3.52
C ASN A 72 -14.56 -4.05 3.09
N PHE A 73 -13.77 -3.43 3.97
CA PHE A 73 -12.96 -2.27 3.64
C PHE A 73 -11.86 -2.64 2.66
N LEU A 74 -11.08 -3.68 2.94
CA LEU A 74 -10.01 -4.14 2.04
C LEU A 74 -10.55 -4.55 0.66
N GLN A 75 -11.70 -5.23 0.63
CA GLN A 75 -12.41 -5.53 -0.61
C GLN A 75 -12.84 -4.25 -1.35
N SER A 76 -13.40 -3.28 -0.63
CA SER A 76 -13.85 -2.01 -1.20
C SER A 76 -12.66 -1.21 -1.76
N CYS A 77 -11.50 -1.25 -1.11
CA CYS A 77 -10.27 -0.67 -1.64
C CYS A 77 -9.91 -1.31 -3.00
N GLN A 78 -9.91 -2.64 -3.10
CA GLN A 78 -9.62 -3.31 -4.37
C GLN A 78 -10.64 -2.92 -5.45
N GLN A 79 -11.93 -2.82 -5.11
CA GLN A 79 -13.00 -2.42 -6.03
C GLN A 79 -12.89 -0.96 -6.51
N ARG A 80 -12.13 -0.11 -5.80
CA ARG A 80 -11.84 1.27 -6.21
C ARG A 80 -10.60 1.40 -7.08
N LEU A 81 -9.93 0.29 -7.41
CA LEU A 81 -8.83 0.35 -8.37
C LEU A 81 -9.35 0.52 -9.79
N ASN A 82 -8.65 1.36 -10.55
CA ASN A 82 -8.77 1.38 -12.01
C ASN A 82 -8.26 0.06 -12.60
N PRO A 83 -8.69 -0.30 -13.83
CA PRO A 83 -8.14 -1.45 -14.55
C PRO A 83 -6.60 -1.36 -14.65
N GLY A 84 -5.90 -2.43 -14.30
CA GLY A 84 -4.43 -2.43 -14.25
C GLY A 84 -3.84 -1.86 -12.95
N GLY A 85 -4.68 -1.37 -12.04
CA GLY A 85 -4.28 -0.80 -10.76
C GLY A 85 -3.83 -1.83 -9.73
N TRP A 86 -3.26 -1.32 -8.64
CA TRP A 86 -2.71 -2.11 -7.55
C TRP A 86 -3.10 -1.54 -6.18
N LEU A 87 -3.51 -2.42 -5.29
CA LEU A 87 -3.69 -2.18 -3.87
C LEU A 87 -2.44 -2.67 -3.13
N ILE A 88 -1.82 -1.77 -2.37
CA ILE A 88 -0.60 -1.99 -1.62
C ILE A 88 -0.93 -1.87 -0.14
N ILE A 89 -0.80 -2.97 0.60
CA ILE A 89 -1.19 -3.02 2.02
C ILE A 89 0.05 -3.25 2.86
N ASN A 90 0.31 -2.36 3.81
CA ASN A 90 1.26 -2.62 4.87
C ASN A 90 0.60 -3.49 5.95
N GLN A 91 1.09 -4.71 6.17
CA GLN A 91 0.51 -5.66 7.11
C GLN A 91 1.55 -6.18 8.10
N TRP A 92 1.14 -6.44 9.34
CA TRP A 92 2.01 -7.12 10.30
C TRP A 92 2.33 -8.53 9.86
N ALA A 93 3.58 -8.93 10.06
CA ALA A 93 4.03 -10.29 9.87
C ALA A 93 3.93 -11.07 11.20
N THR A 94 3.53 -12.33 11.10
CA THR A 94 3.68 -13.32 12.17
C THR A 94 5.12 -13.81 12.27
N ASP A 95 5.46 -14.57 13.31
CA ASP A 95 6.83 -15.09 13.53
C ASP A 95 7.37 -15.96 12.38
N ASP A 96 6.48 -16.58 11.59
CA ASP A 96 6.82 -17.33 10.37
C ASP A 96 6.91 -16.45 9.11
N GLY A 97 6.83 -15.12 9.27
CA GLY A 97 6.98 -14.13 8.22
C GLY A 97 5.76 -14.02 7.28
N LYS A 98 4.60 -14.56 7.65
CA LYS A 98 3.35 -14.45 6.89
C LYS A 98 2.52 -13.26 7.36
N PRO A 99 1.63 -12.70 6.52
CA PRO A 99 0.74 -11.64 6.99
C PRO A 99 -0.19 -12.15 8.08
N LEU A 100 -0.40 -11.32 9.09
CA LEU A 100 -1.48 -11.51 10.05
C LEU A 100 -2.81 -11.64 9.27
N GLY A 101 -3.55 -12.72 9.55
CA GLY A 101 -4.78 -13.02 8.80
C GLY A 101 -4.55 -13.65 7.41
N ALA A 102 -3.38 -14.24 7.12
CA ALA A 102 -3.05 -14.86 5.82
C ALA A 102 -4.16 -15.77 5.25
N ALA A 103 -4.82 -16.58 6.09
CA ALA A 103 -5.91 -17.45 5.63
C ALA A 103 -7.10 -16.66 5.06
N LEU A 104 -7.41 -15.51 5.64
CA LEU A 104 -8.50 -14.64 5.22
C LEU A 104 -8.11 -13.86 3.97
N LEU A 105 -6.89 -13.32 3.91
CA LEU A 105 -6.36 -12.66 2.72
C LEU A 105 -6.33 -13.59 1.50
N ARG A 106 -5.94 -14.85 1.69
CA ARG A 106 -6.03 -15.88 0.63
C ARG A 106 -7.45 -16.15 0.16
N GLY A 107 -8.42 -16.13 1.06
CA GLY A 107 -9.82 -16.26 0.70
C GLY A 107 -10.34 -15.04 -0.07
N LEU A 108 -10.05 -13.84 0.45
CA LEU A 108 -10.51 -12.57 -0.07
C LEU A 108 -9.96 -12.28 -1.48
N TYR A 109 -8.67 -12.53 -1.70
CA TYR A 109 -8.00 -12.26 -2.96
C TYR A 109 -7.72 -13.52 -3.78
N HIS A 110 -8.42 -14.62 -3.49
CA HIS A 110 -8.31 -15.89 -4.24
C HIS A 110 -6.87 -16.41 -4.41
N ARG A 111 -6.00 -16.16 -3.43
CA ARG A 111 -4.54 -16.43 -3.48
C ARG A 111 -3.79 -15.72 -4.61
N HIS A 112 -4.43 -14.76 -5.28
CA HIS A 112 -3.86 -13.99 -6.38
C HIS A 112 -3.35 -12.63 -5.88
N TYR A 113 -2.30 -12.70 -5.06
CA TYR A 113 -1.56 -11.53 -4.59
C TYR A 113 -0.11 -11.92 -4.28
N TRP A 114 0.75 -10.92 -4.17
CA TRP A 114 2.16 -11.12 -3.81
C TRP A 114 2.45 -10.54 -2.44
N GLU A 115 3.37 -11.19 -1.74
CA GLU A 115 3.90 -10.80 -0.46
C GLU A 115 5.33 -10.34 -0.65
N LEU A 116 5.66 -9.17 -0.11
CA LEU A 116 7.02 -8.65 0.02
C LEU A 116 7.35 -8.58 1.51
N PRO A 117 8.05 -9.61 2.05
CA PRO A 117 8.54 -9.57 3.42
C PRO A 117 9.57 -8.45 3.57
N VAL A 118 9.41 -7.62 4.60
CA VAL A 118 10.40 -6.61 4.96
C VAL A 118 11.05 -6.97 6.29
N LYS A 119 12.22 -6.40 6.55
CA LYS A 119 12.84 -6.52 7.88
C LYS A 119 11.92 -5.84 8.89
N GLU A 120 11.94 -6.32 10.14
CA GLU A 120 11.24 -5.68 11.27
C GLU A 120 9.72 -5.94 11.37
N GLY A 121 9.27 -7.11 10.94
CA GLY A 121 7.95 -7.63 11.36
C GLY A 121 6.75 -7.15 10.56
N ASN A 122 6.97 -6.59 9.36
CA ASN A 122 5.92 -6.29 8.40
C ASN A 122 6.07 -7.13 7.12
N VAL A 123 4.97 -7.22 6.37
CA VAL A 123 4.91 -7.77 5.02
C VAL A 123 4.01 -6.85 4.19
N ILE A 124 4.53 -6.43 3.04
CA ILE A 124 3.75 -5.64 2.09
C ILE A 124 2.97 -6.60 1.19
N LEU A 125 1.67 -6.38 1.04
CA LEU A 125 0.84 -7.11 0.10
C LEU A 125 0.67 -6.29 -1.17
N LEU A 126 0.83 -6.94 -2.32
CA LEU A 126 0.56 -6.38 -3.64
C LEU A 126 -0.63 -7.13 -4.23
N VAL A 127 -1.78 -6.47 -4.27
CA VAL A 127 -3.05 -7.03 -4.72
C VAL A 127 -3.45 -6.34 -6.02
N PRO A 128 -3.60 -7.06 -7.14
CA PRO A 128 -4.01 -6.45 -8.40
C PRO A 128 -5.52 -6.14 -8.41
N ALA A 129 -5.93 -5.23 -9.30
CA ALA A 129 -7.35 -4.95 -9.54
C ALA A 129 -8.10 -6.15 -10.15
N ASP A 130 -7.42 -6.95 -10.99
CA ASP A 130 -7.98 -8.09 -11.72
C ASP A 130 -7.15 -9.37 -11.57
N LEU A 131 -7.79 -10.54 -11.67
CA LEU A 131 -7.17 -11.86 -11.51
C LEU A 131 -6.27 -12.28 -12.68
N GLU A 132 -6.41 -11.65 -13.85
CA GLU A 132 -5.54 -11.90 -15.00
C GLU A 132 -4.25 -11.06 -14.97
N GLN A 133 -4.19 -10.04 -14.09
CA GLN A 133 -2.98 -9.22 -13.92
C GLN A 133 -1.86 -10.03 -13.27
N THR A 134 -0.67 -9.96 -13.84
CA THR A 134 0.54 -10.60 -13.30
C THR A 134 1.56 -9.57 -12.83
N LEU A 135 2.35 -9.91 -11.82
CA LEU A 135 3.49 -9.10 -11.42
C LEU A 135 4.70 -9.39 -12.32
N ASP A 136 5.05 -8.43 -13.17
CA ASP A 136 6.22 -8.51 -14.05
C ASP A 136 7.52 -8.20 -13.27
N ILE A 137 8.19 -9.26 -12.83
CA ILE A 137 9.43 -9.16 -12.04
C ILE A 137 10.59 -8.58 -12.86
N ASP A 138 10.66 -8.85 -14.17
CA ASP A 138 11.75 -8.35 -15.02
C ASP A 138 11.60 -6.84 -15.23
N ALA A 139 10.38 -6.37 -15.52
CA ALA A 139 10.10 -4.94 -15.58
C ALA A 139 10.33 -4.24 -14.23
N LEU A 140 9.99 -4.88 -13.12
CA LEU A 140 10.23 -4.35 -11.78
C LEU A 140 11.73 -4.19 -11.49
N ASN A 141 12.54 -5.19 -11.85
CA ASN A 141 14.00 -5.11 -11.74
C ASN A 141 14.57 -3.96 -12.59
N GLY A 142 14.15 -3.84 -13.86
CA GLY A 142 14.60 -2.75 -14.73
C GLY A 142 14.27 -1.36 -14.17
N ARG A 143 13.06 -1.18 -13.61
CA ARG A 143 12.67 0.08 -12.94
C ARG A 143 13.49 0.34 -11.68
N ALA A 144 13.74 -0.69 -10.88
CA ALA A 144 14.55 -0.57 -9.66
C ALA A 144 16.01 -0.21 -9.96
N GLU A 145 16.60 -0.77 -11.00
CA GLU A 145 17.95 -0.41 -11.47
C GLU A 145 18.02 1.06 -11.92
N ALA A 146 17.02 1.53 -12.67
CA ALA A 146 16.94 2.93 -13.08
C ALA A 146 16.76 3.89 -11.88
N LEU A 147 16.09 3.43 -10.82
CA LEU A 147 15.82 4.23 -9.63
C LEU A 147 17.00 4.23 -8.62
N ALA A 148 17.85 3.20 -8.63
CA ALA A 148 18.94 3.03 -7.66
C ALA A 148 19.90 4.23 -7.56
N PRO A 149 20.37 4.86 -8.65
CA PRO A 149 21.23 6.06 -8.56
C PRO A 149 20.54 7.25 -7.87
N HIS A 150 19.21 7.35 -7.99
CA HIS A 150 18.42 8.41 -7.40
C HIS A 150 18.13 8.18 -5.91
N LEU A 151 18.04 6.91 -5.49
CA LEU A 151 17.83 6.52 -4.10
C LEU A 151 19.14 6.41 -3.31
N GLY A 152 20.26 6.17 -3.97
CA GLY A 152 21.55 5.90 -3.34
C GLY A 152 21.72 4.47 -2.82
N TYR A 153 20.75 3.56 -3.09
CA TYR A 153 20.80 2.14 -2.73
C TYR A 153 19.97 1.29 -3.71
N SER A 154 20.19 -0.03 -3.70
CA SER A 154 19.48 -0.99 -4.56
C SER A 154 18.24 -1.57 -3.89
N LEU A 155 17.15 -1.72 -4.65
CA LEU A 155 15.92 -2.42 -4.23
C LEU A 155 15.91 -3.92 -4.60
N ALA A 156 16.97 -4.43 -5.23
CA ALA A 156 17.00 -5.80 -5.76
C ALA A 156 16.79 -6.87 -4.67
N SER A 157 17.27 -6.62 -3.44
CA SER A 157 17.08 -7.54 -2.32
C SER A 157 15.61 -7.65 -1.90
N LEU A 158 14.84 -6.57 -2.00
CA LEU A 158 13.41 -6.55 -1.75
C LEU A 158 12.68 -7.31 -2.84
N ILE A 159 12.97 -7.02 -4.12
CA ILE A 159 12.32 -7.68 -5.26
C ILE A 159 12.55 -9.20 -5.22
N LYS A 160 13.77 -9.63 -4.88
CA LYS A 160 14.09 -11.07 -4.73
C LYS A 160 13.29 -11.76 -3.62
N ALA A 161 12.84 -11.03 -2.61
CA ALA A 161 12.05 -11.58 -1.51
C ALA A 161 10.56 -11.70 -1.85
N VAL A 162 10.11 -11.10 -2.96
CA VAL A 162 8.71 -11.17 -3.40
C VAL A 162 8.32 -12.63 -3.66
N ARG A 163 7.17 -13.03 -3.13
CA ARG A 163 6.61 -14.38 -3.31
C ARG A 163 5.11 -14.31 -3.50
N SER A 164 4.54 -15.24 -4.24
CA SER A 164 3.08 -15.40 -4.31
C SER A 164 2.52 -15.89 -2.98
N ALA A 165 1.28 -15.53 -2.69
CA ALA A 165 0.56 -16.02 -1.52
C ALA A 165 0.49 -17.57 -1.48
N THR A 166 0.89 -18.18 -0.37
CA THR A 166 0.91 -19.65 -0.17
C THR A 166 -0.06 -20.12 0.91
#